data_AF-A0AAV4EWU5-F1
#
_entry.id   AF-A0AAV4EWU5-F1
#
_cell.length_a   1.000
_cell.length_b   1.000
_cell.length_c   1.000
_cell.angle_alpha   90.00
_cell.angle_beta   90.00
_cell.angle_gamma   90.00
#
_symmetry.space_group_name_H-M   'P 1'
#
loop_
_entity.id
_entity.type
_entity.pdbx_description
1 polymer ?
#
loop_
_entity_poly.entity_id
_entity_poly.type
_entity_poly.pdbx_seq_one_letter_code
_entity_poly.pdbx_strand_id
1 'polypeptide(L)'
;MAPRTKVVLVWIPSHVGIPGNEKVDELAKLALNKEVHDDKPVIWSDPKLKANTHLEQLWQMDWDTEVENKLHEIRPNLKERL
;
A
#
# COMPACT_ATOMS: atom_id res chain seq x y z
N MET A 1 4.52 -27.06 -2.30
CA MET A 1 3.33 -26.19 -2.15
C MET A 1 3.19 -25.85 -0.68
N ALA A 2 3.16 -24.56 -0.32
CA ALA A 2 2.91 -24.17 1.07
C ALA A 2 1.44 -24.49 1.44
N PRO A 3 1.17 -24.97 2.66
CA PRO A 3 -0.19 -25.28 3.08
C PRO A 3 -1.07 -24.03 3.07
N ARG A 4 -2.31 -24.14 2.56
CA ARG A 4 -3.31 -23.07 2.68
C ARG A 4 -3.82 -23.04 4.12
N THR A 5 -3.38 -22.05 4.89
CA THR A 5 -3.87 -21.79 6.24
C THR A 5 -5.19 -21.03 6.17
N LYS A 6 -6.23 -21.53 6.85
CA LYS A 6 -7.49 -20.80 7.04
C LYS A 6 -7.32 -19.82 8.20
N VAL A 7 -7.47 -18.53 7.92
CA VAL A 7 -7.38 -17.44 8.90
C VAL A 7 -8.75 -16.82 9.09
N VAL A 8 -9.13 -16.54 10.34
CA VAL A 8 -10.35 -15.80 10.70
C VAL A 8 -9.93 -14.51 11.37
N LEU A 9 -10.45 -13.39 10.89
CA LEU A 9 -10.21 -12.06 11.45
C LEU A 9 -11.46 -11.60 12.20
N VAL A 10 -11.27 -11.09 13.41
CA VAL A 10 -12.34 -10.57 14.27
C VAL A 10 -11.92 -9.21 14.79
N TRP A 11 -12.85 -8.26 14.79
CA TRP A 11 -12.65 -6.95 15.39
C TRP A 11 -13.06 -6.96 16.87
N ILE A 12 -12.25 -6.32 17.70
CA ILE A 12 -12.53 -6.11 19.12
C ILE A 12 -12.35 -4.63 19.46
N PRO A 13 -13.14 -4.08 20.40
CA PRO A 13 -12.98 -2.70 20.84
C PRO A 13 -11.67 -2.50 21.60
N SER A 14 -11.04 -1.33 21.43
CA SER A 14 -9.81 -1.00 22.14
C SER A 14 -10.07 -0.57 23.59
N HIS A 15 -9.09 -0.82 24.47
CA HIS A 15 -9.04 -0.33 25.86
C HIS A 15 -10.24 -0.73 26.74
N VAL A 16 -10.79 -1.93 26.54
CA VAL A 16 -11.90 -2.47 27.35
C VAL A 16 -11.45 -3.52 28.38
N GLY A 17 -10.17 -3.62 28.72
CA GLY A 17 -9.68 -4.60 29.68
C GLY A 17 -9.39 -5.98 29.10
N ILE A 18 -9.32 -6.16 27.78
CA ILE A 18 -8.95 -7.45 27.16
C ILE A 18 -7.43 -7.62 27.28
N PRO A 19 -6.91 -8.52 28.14
CA PRO A 19 -5.49 -8.50 28.50
C PRO A 19 -4.56 -8.75 27.31
N GLY A 20 -4.97 -9.61 26.38
CA GLY A 20 -4.20 -9.88 25.17
C GLY A 20 -4.13 -8.68 24.22
N ASN A 21 -5.22 -7.92 24.09
CA ASN A 21 -5.27 -6.74 23.23
C ASN A 21 -4.44 -5.59 23.83
N GLU A 22 -4.56 -5.40 25.14
CA GLU A 22 -3.80 -4.38 25.87
C GLU A 22 -2.30 -4.64 25.84
N LYS A 23 -1.89 -5.90 26.04
CA LYS A 23 -0.49 -6.30 25.93
C LYS A 23 0.06 -6.07 24.52
N VAL A 24 -0.71 -6.35 23.48
CA VAL A 24 -0.28 -6.08 22.09
C VAL A 24 -0.19 -4.57 21.83
N ASP A 25 -1.14 -3.77 22.30
CA ASP A 25 -1.10 -2.30 22.20
C ASP A 25 0.12 -1.70 22.91
N GLU A 26 0.43 -2.15 24.13
CA GLU A 26 1.62 -1.75 24.87
C GLU A 26 2.91 -2.10 24.09
N LEU A 27 3.02 -3.34 23.61
CA LEU A 27 4.20 -3.77 22.85
C LEU A 27 4.35 -3.00 21.53
N ALA A 28 3.25 -2.71 20.84
CA ALA A 28 3.25 -1.92 19.60
C ALA A 28 3.75 -0.49 19.87
N LYS A 29 3.28 0.15 20.96
CA LYS A 29 3.75 1.48 21.39
C LYS A 29 5.24 1.46 21.75
N LEU A 30 5.71 0.44 22.46
CA LEU A 30 7.12 0.28 22.80
C LEU A 30 8.01 0.10 21.56
N ALA A 31 7.50 -0.57 20.52
CA ALA A 31 8.22 -0.79 19.28
C ALA A 31 8.50 0.50 18.49
N LEU A 32 7.67 1.54 18.64
CA LEU A 32 7.90 2.85 18.00
C LEU A 32 9.20 3.52 18.44
N ASN A 33 9.67 3.22 19.65
CA ASN A 33 10.88 3.79 20.23
C ASN A 33 12.12 2.91 20.01
N LYS A 34 11.98 1.77 19.34
CA LYS A 34 13.12 0.89 19.04
C LYS A 34 13.79 1.34 17.74
N GLU A 35 15.12 1.36 17.73
CA GLU A 35 15.87 1.47 16.48
C GLU A 35 15.51 0.29 15.57
N VAL A 36 15.06 0.60 14.37
CA VAL A 36 14.77 -0.40 13.34
C VAL A 36 16.11 -0.83 12.77
N HIS A 37 16.59 -2.01 13.18
CA HIS A 37 17.64 -2.70 12.43
C HIS A 37 17.04 -3.23 11.13
N ASP A 38 17.34 -2.56 10.03
CA ASP A 38 16.83 -2.85 8.69
C ASP A 38 17.57 -4.05 8.04
N ASP A 39 17.85 -5.08 8.85
CA ASP A 39 18.53 -6.30 8.39
C ASP A 39 17.60 -7.21 7.58
N LYS A 40 16.32 -6.83 7.45
CA LYS A 40 15.35 -7.54 6.62
C LYS A 40 15.33 -6.88 5.25
N PRO A 41 15.63 -7.62 4.17
CA PRO A 41 15.50 -7.08 2.84
C PRO A 41 14.03 -6.72 2.61
N VAL A 42 13.77 -5.45 2.34
CA VAL A 42 12.49 -4.99 1.79
C VAL A 42 12.21 -5.84 0.55
N ILE A 43 11.03 -6.46 0.49
CA ILE A 43 10.70 -7.28 -0.66
C ILE A 43 10.66 -6.35 -1.86
N TRP A 44 11.43 -6.63 -2.90
CA TRP A 44 11.53 -5.78 -4.10
C TRP A 44 10.17 -5.43 -4.73
N SER A 45 9.15 -6.25 -4.48
CA SER A 45 7.77 -6.04 -4.95
C SER A 45 6.99 -5.01 -4.13
N ASP A 46 7.35 -4.76 -2.88
CA ASP A 46 6.64 -3.85 -1.98
C ASP A 46 6.59 -2.41 -2.54
N PRO A 47 7.70 -1.83 -3.03
CA PRO A 47 7.64 -0.50 -3.64
C PRO A 47 7.05 -0.51 -5.05
N LYS A 48 6.82 -1.68 -5.67
CA LYS A 48 6.42 -1.78 -7.08
C LYS A 48 5.08 -1.10 -7.36
N LEU A 49 4.10 -1.25 -6.44
CA LEU A 49 2.81 -0.59 -6.58
C LEU A 49 2.96 0.94 -6.60
N LYS A 50 3.76 1.47 -5.66
CA LYS A 50 4.01 2.91 -5.54
C LYS A 50 4.77 3.45 -6.76
N ALA A 51 5.78 2.72 -7.22
CA ALA A 51 6.55 3.06 -8.42
C ALA A 51 5.67 3.08 -9.67
N ASN A 52 4.87 2.04 -9.88
CA ASN A 52 3.94 1.98 -11.02
C ASN A 52 2.92 3.11 -10.98
N THR A 53 2.34 3.40 -9.81
CA THR A 53 1.39 4.50 -9.65
C THR A 53 2.04 5.84 -10.02
N HIS A 54 3.29 6.06 -9.62
CA HIS A 54 4.03 7.27 -9.96
C HIS A 54 4.34 7.37 -11.45
N LEU A 55 4.78 6.27 -12.08
CA LEU A 55 5.03 6.23 -13.53
C LEU A 55 3.75 6.49 -14.33
N GLU A 56 2.61 5.93 -13.90
CA GLU A 56 1.31 6.19 -14.52
C GLU A 56 0.89 7.65 -14.38
N GLN A 57 1.19 8.29 -13.24
CA GLN A 57 0.93 9.73 -13.05
C GLN A 57 1.77 10.59 -13.98
N LEU A 58 3.07 10.30 -14.10
CA LEU A 58 3.96 11.02 -15.02
C LEU A 58 3.47 10.87 -16.46
N TRP A 59 3.08 9.66 -16.85
CA TRP A 59 2.55 9.43 -18.19
C TRP A 59 1.24 10.18 -18.44
N GLN A 60 0.34 10.21 -17.45
CA GLN A 60 -0.89 11.01 -17.54
C GLN A 60 -0.57 12.50 -17.65
N MET A 61 0.39 13.02 -16.88
CA MET A 61 0.80 14.43 -16.95
C MET A 61 1.35 14.79 -18.32
N ASP A 62 2.21 13.94 -18.90
CA ASP A 62 2.73 14.15 -20.25
C ASP A 62 1.58 14.11 -21.27
N TRP A 63 0.64 13.18 -21.10
CA TRP A 63 -0.52 13.05 -21.96
C TRP A 63 -1.43 14.28 -21.91
N ASP A 64 -1.63 14.86 -20.73
CA ASP A 64 -2.42 16.09 -20.55
C ASP A 64 -1.82 17.30 -21.30
N THR A 65 -0.54 17.24 -21.71
CA THR A 65 0.10 18.28 -22.52
C THR A 65 -0.21 18.19 -24.02
N GLU A 66 -0.75 17.07 -24.49
CA GLU A 66 -1.02 16.78 -25.91
C GLU A 66 -2.31 17.45 -26.42
N VAL A 67 -2.33 18.79 -26.41
CA VAL A 67 -3.53 19.60 -26.71
C VAL A 67 -3.99 19.58 -28.18
N GLU A 68 -3.12 19.19 -29.12
CA GLU A 68 -3.45 19.07 -30.56
C GLU A 68 -3.63 17.62 -31.02
N ASN A 69 -3.63 16.67 -30.07
CA ASN A 69 -3.70 15.26 -30.37
C ASN A 69 -5.15 14.77 -30.37
N LYS A 70 -5.66 14.38 -31.55
CA LYS A 70 -7.03 13.85 -31.71
C LYS A 70 -7.32 12.63 -30.83
N LEU A 71 -6.30 11.83 -30.49
CA LEU A 71 -6.48 10.69 -29.60
C LEU A 71 -6.63 11.15 -28.14
N HIS A 72 -5.96 12.23 -27.74
CA HIS A 72 -6.13 12.84 -26.42
C HIS A 72 -7.56 13.36 -26.22
N GLU A 73 -8.15 13.97 -27.25
CA GLU A 73 -9.56 14.37 -27.22
C GLU A 73 -10.52 13.20 -26.95
N ILE A 74 -10.24 12.03 -27.53
CA ILE A 74 -11.09 10.84 -27.39
C ILE A 74 -10.80 10.09 -26.07
N ARG A 75 -9.55 10.13 -25.60
CA ARG A 75 -9.08 9.40 -24.42
C ARG A 75 -8.20 10.28 -23.54
N PRO A 76 -8.77 11.22 -22.80
CA PRO A 76 -7.98 12.09 -21.93
C PRO A 76 -7.40 11.33 -20.74
N ASN A 77 -8.02 10.22 -20.28
CA ASN A 77 -7.53 9.45 -19.14
C ASN A 77 -6.92 8.10 -19.59
N LEU A 78 -5.61 7.92 -19.34
CA LEU A 78 -4.89 6.70 -19.70
C LEU A 78 -5.12 5.52 -18.74
N LYS A 79 -5.59 5.79 -17.50
CA LYS A 79 -5.93 4.76 -16.51
C LYS A 79 -7.28 4.12 -16.75
N GLU A 80 -8.16 4.74 -17.53
CA GLU A 80 -9.41 4.13 -17.98
C GLU A 80 -9.11 3.05 -19.03
N ARG A 81 -8.60 1.91 -18.57
CA ARG A 81 -8.59 0.65 -19.34
C ARG A 81 -9.81 -0.17 -18.91
N LEU A 82 -10.55 -0.65 -19.93
CA LEU A 82 -11.58 -1.69 -19.84
C LEU A 82 -11.16 -2.87 -18.94
#